data_AF-R9T770-F1
#
_entry.id   AF-R9T770-F1
#
_cell.length_a   1.000
_cell.length_b   1.000
_cell.length_c   1.000
_cell.angle_alpha   90.00
_cell.angle_beta   90.00
_cell.angle_gamma   90.00
#
_symmetry.space_group_name_H-M   'P 1'
#
loop_
_entity.id
_entity.type
_entity.pdbx_description
1 polymer ?
#
loop_
_entity_poly.entity_id
_entity_poly.type
_entity_poly.pdbx_seq_one_letter_code
_entity_poly.pdbx_strand_id
1 'polypeptide(L)'
;MQQKLYSVLNRSRFMTVNCKIELEYASDEEANVVMESISPDNFNYVNAYMEGKKVIVSSSSDTPMQMLHTMEDLLACIKIAEMTFDAASGE
;
A
#
# COMPACT_ATOMS: atom_id res chain seq x y z
N MET A 1 9.53 5.04 -47.24
CA MET A 1 8.27 5.69 -46.80
C MET A 1 7.55 4.95 -45.66
N GLN A 2 7.83 3.67 -45.38
CA GLN A 2 7.19 2.88 -44.31
C GLN A 2 7.78 3.09 -42.89
N GLN A 3 8.99 3.66 -42.74
CA GLN A 3 9.62 3.84 -41.42
C GLN A 3 9.10 5.06 -40.63
N LYS A 4 8.49 6.05 -41.30
CA LYS A 4 7.93 7.25 -40.63
C LYS A 4 6.54 7.02 -40.02
N LEU A 5 5.89 5.89 -40.31
CA LEU A 5 4.56 5.57 -39.76
C LEU A 5 4.63 4.90 -38.38
N TYR A 6 5.77 4.27 -38.04
CA TYR A 6 5.95 3.57 -36.75
C TYR A 6 6.29 4.48 -35.57
N SER A 7 6.71 5.74 -35.81
CA SER A 7 7.11 6.66 -34.72
C SER A 7 5.95 7.46 -34.11
N VAL A 8 4.76 7.43 -34.70
CA VAL A 8 3.61 8.23 -34.25
C VAL A 8 2.67 7.45 -33.33
N LEU A 9 2.75 6.10 -33.33
CA LEU A 9 1.85 5.23 -32.54
C LEU A 9 2.46 4.65 -31.26
N ASN A 10 3.72 4.94 -30.95
CA ASN A 10 4.38 4.41 -29.74
C ASN A 10 4.77 5.50 -28.74
N ARG A 11 3.79 6.30 -28.32
CA ARG A 11 3.83 6.88 -26.97
C ARG A 11 3.03 5.97 -26.05
N SER A 12 3.57 4.78 -25.79
CA SER A 12 3.23 4.12 -24.53
C SER A 12 3.71 5.06 -23.42
N ARG A 13 2.82 5.87 -22.88
CA ARG A 13 3.10 6.60 -21.64
C ARG A 13 3.18 5.49 -20.59
N PHE A 14 4.39 5.08 -20.23
CA PHE A 14 4.59 4.36 -18.98
C PHE A 14 4.00 5.26 -17.88
N MET A 15 2.86 4.85 -17.34
CA MET A 15 2.19 5.55 -16.27
C MET A 15 2.57 4.80 -15.01
N THR A 16 3.17 5.52 -14.07
CA THR A 16 3.48 4.98 -12.75
C THR A 16 2.59 5.70 -11.74
N VAL A 17 1.84 4.94 -10.97
CA VAL A 17 1.02 5.42 -9.86
C VAL A 17 1.79 5.09 -8.59
N ASN A 18 2.06 6.12 -7.78
CA ASN A 18 2.71 5.96 -6.49
C ASN A 18 1.71 6.33 -5.39
N CYS A 19 1.67 5.52 -4.35
CA CYS A 19 0.84 5.77 -3.18
C CYS A 19 1.71 5.73 -1.91
N LYS A 20 1.44 6.65 -0.99
CA LYS A 20 1.98 6.64 0.36
C LYS A 20 0.83 6.81 1.34
N ILE A 21 0.74 5.93 2.33
CA ILE A 21 -0.21 5.99 3.43
C ILE A 21 0.58 6.11 4.73
N GLU A 22 0.17 7.03 5.59
CA GLU A 22 0.72 7.21 6.93
C GLU A 22 -0.42 7.02 7.93
N LEU A 23 -0.27 6.05 8.82
CA LEU A 23 -1.25 5.73 9.85
C LEU A 23 -0.62 6.02 11.20
N GLU A 24 -1.27 6.84 12.01
CA GLU A 24 -0.81 7.23 13.33
C GLU A 24 -1.70 6.60 14.38
N TYR A 25 -1.07 5.92 15.34
CA TYR A 25 -1.73 5.13 16.37
C TYR A 25 -1.54 5.71 17.75
N ALA A 26 -2.40 5.32 18.69
CA ALA A 26 -2.35 5.82 20.07
C ALA A 26 -1.12 5.30 20.82
N SER A 27 -0.67 4.10 20.48
CA SER A 27 0.46 3.43 21.11
C SER A 27 1.39 2.74 20.10
N ASP A 28 2.64 2.55 20.53
CA ASP A 28 3.67 1.81 19.79
C ASP A 28 3.26 0.34 19.62
N GLU A 29 2.49 -0.20 20.58
CA GLU A 29 1.97 -1.58 20.58
C GLU A 29 0.92 -1.77 19.49
N GLU A 30 -0.06 -0.89 19.41
CA GLU A 30 -1.09 -0.88 18.36
C GLU A 30 -0.44 -0.77 16.97
N ALA A 31 0.50 0.16 16.80
CA ALA A 31 1.26 0.32 15.57
C ALA A 31 2.01 -0.97 15.19
N ASN A 32 2.60 -1.67 16.16
CA ASN A 32 3.30 -2.93 15.92
C ASN A 32 2.33 -4.06 15.50
N VAL A 33 1.16 -4.18 16.13
CA VAL A 33 0.14 -5.18 15.76
C VAL A 33 -0.34 -4.98 14.33
N VAL A 34 -0.60 -3.73 13.93
CA VAL A 34 -0.98 -3.42 12.54
C VAL A 34 0.16 -3.77 11.58
N MET A 35 1.39 -3.37 11.91
CA MET A 35 2.57 -3.65 11.09
C MET A 35 2.80 -5.16 10.88
N GLU A 36 2.66 -5.97 11.93
CA GLU A 36 2.75 -7.43 11.84
C GLU A 36 1.65 -8.04 10.98
N SER A 37 0.44 -7.47 11.04
CA SER A 37 -0.72 -7.96 10.28
C SER A 37 -0.59 -7.75 8.77
N ILE A 38 0.14 -6.72 8.33
CA ILE A 38 0.37 -6.42 6.91
C ILE A 38 1.73 -6.93 6.38
N SER A 39 2.61 -7.42 7.26
CA SER A 39 3.94 -7.94 6.92
C SER A 39 3.93 -9.14 5.96
N PRO A 40 2.98 -10.10 6.02
CA PRO A 40 2.92 -11.24 5.10
C PRO A 40 2.69 -10.84 3.63
N ASP A 41 2.03 -9.70 3.38
CA ASP A 41 1.68 -9.21 2.03
C ASP A 41 2.76 -8.29 1.42
N ASN A 42 3.82 -7.96 2.18
CA ASN A 42 4.85 -6.96 1.83
C ASN A 42 5.89 -7.40 0.76
N PHE A 43 5.70 -8.52 0.06
CA PHE A 43 6.80 -9.09 -0.73
C PHE A 43 6.83 -8.71 -2.22
N ASN A 44 5.77 -8.12 -2.80
CA ASN A 44 5.77 -7.82 -4.24
C ASN A 44 5.29 -6.42 -4.67
N TYR A 45 4.46 -5.73 -3.87
CA TYR A 45 3.83 -4.47 -4.32
C TYR A 45 3.77 -3.35 -3.27
N VAL A 46 4.09 -3.66 -2.02
CA VAL A 46 3.93 -2.75 -0.88
C VAL A 46 5.16 -2.84 0.01
N ASN A 47 5.73 -1.69 0.38
CA ASN A 47 6.75 -1.56 1.40
C ASN A 47 6.16 -0.87 2.61
N ALA A 48 6.23 -1.49 3.79
CA ALA A 48 5.82 -0.89 5.05
C ALA A 48 6.99 -0.82 6.03
N TYR A 49 7.00 0.21 6.88
CA TYR A 49 7.93 0.35 7.99
C TYR A 49 7.32 1.22 9.10
N MET A 50 7.86 1.12 10.31
CA MET A 50 7.41 1.92 11.45
C MET A 50 8.30 3.15 11.68
N GLU A 51 7.68 4.27 12.02
CA GLU A 51 8.33 5.49 12.55
C GLU A 51 7.66 5.88 13.88
N GLY A 52 8.17 5.33 14.99
CA GLY A 52 7.54 5.51 16.31
C GLY A 52 6.14 4.89 16.36
N LYS A 53 5.12 5.71 16.61
CA LYS A 53 3.70 5.30 16.62
C LYS A 53 3.04 5.31 15.23
N LYS A 54 3.84 5.44 14.17
CA LYS A 54 3.34 5.51 12.80
C LYS A 54 3.70 4.25 12.02
N VAL A 55 2.75 3.78 11.23
CA VAL A 55 2.99 2.79 10.17
C VAL A 55 2.99 3.55 8.85
N ILE A 56 4.12 3.49 8.15
CA ILE A 56 4.32 4.14 6.85
C ILE A 56 4.30 3.07 5.78
N VAL A 57 3.36 3.19 4.84
CA VAL A 57 3.19 2.25 3.73
C VAL A 57 3.40 2.97 2.41
N SER A 58 4.13 2.35 1.48
CA SER A 58 4.38 2.87 0.15
C SER A 58 4.21 1.79 -0.91
N SER A 59 3.61 2.15 -2.04
CA SER A 59 3.37 1.24 -3.17
C SER A 59 3.58 1.96 -4.49
N SER A 60 3.98 1.21 -5.51
CA SER A 60 4.12 1.69 -6.89
C SER A 60 3.51 0.68 -7.85
N SER A 61 2.78 1.15 -8.86
CA SER A 61 2.10 0.31 -9.84
C SER A 61 2.06 0.97 -11.21
N ASP A 62 2.03 0.16 -12.26
CA ASP A 62 1.92 0.61 -13.65
C ASP A 62 0.49 0.98 -14.07
N THR A 63 -0.52 0.65 -13.24
CA THR A 63 -1.93 0.98 -13.55
C THR A 63 -2.69 1.48 -12.31
N PRO A 64 -3.60 2.46 -12.47
CA PRO A 64 -4.47 2.89 -11.37
C PRO A 64 -5.35 1.76 -10.79
N MET A 65 -5.77 0.81 -11.62
CA MET A 65 -6.65 -0.29 -11.21
C MET A 65 -5.93 -1.30 -10.31
N GLN A 66 -4.70 -1.67 -10.66
CA GLN A 66 -3.88 -2.53 -9.79
C GLN A 66 -3.61 -1.82 -8.45
N MET A 67 -3.23 -0.53 -8.48
CA MET A 67 -3.07 0.25 -7.25
C MET A 67 -4.36 0.25 -6.41
N LEU A 68 -5.53 0.47 -7.01
CA LEU A 68 -6.81 0.47 -6.30
C LEU A 68 -7.03 -0.86 -5.56
N HIS A 69 -6.91 -1.99 -6.25
CA HIS A 69 -7.09 -3.30 -5.62
C HIS A 69 -6.08 -3.57 -4.51
N THR A 70 -4.80 -3.23 -4.72
CA THR A 70 -3.78 -3.35 -3.68
C THR A 70 -4.11 -2.50 -2.45
N MET A 71 -4.63 -1.28 -2.63
CA MET A 71 -5.01 -0.42 -1.51
C MET A 71 -6.29 -0.91 -0.81
N GLU A 72 -7.24 -1.48 -1.54
CA GLU A 72 -8.46 -2.09 -0.96
C GLU A 72 -8.11 -3.28 -0.07
N ASP A 73 -7.26 -4.20 -0.56
CA ASP A 73 -6.80 -5.37 0.20
C ASP A 73 -6.00 -4.94 1.44
N LEU A 74 -5.06 -4.00 1.28
CA LEU A 74 -4.25 -3.46 2.38
C LEU A 74 -5.12 -2.85 3.48
N LEU A 75 -6.04 -1.94 3.13
CA LEU A 75 -6.88 -1.26 4.11
C LEU A 75 -7.86 -2.23 4.79
N ALA A 76 -8.29 -3.30 4.12
CA ALA A 76 -9.08 -4.35 4.75
C ALA A 76 -8.28 -5.10 5.83
N CYS A 77 -7.04 -5.51 5.54
CA CYS A 77 -6.16 -6.17 6.52
C CYS A 77 -5.90 -5.26 7.73
N ILE A 78 -5.61 -3.98 7.49
CA ILE A 78 -5.39 -2.99 8.56
C ILE A 78 -6.64 -2.85 9.42
N LYS A 79 -7.82 -2.76 8.79
CA LYS A 79 -9.05 -2.62 9.56
C LYS A 79 -9.33 -3.80 10.48
N ILE A 80 -9.06 -5.01 10.02
CA ILE A 80 -9.20 -6.22 10.84
C ILE A 80 -8.17 -6.25 11.98
N ALA A 81 -6.94 -5.82 11.73
CA ALA A 81 -5.91 -5.71 12.77
C ALA A 81 -6.33 -4.74 13.89
N GLU A 82 -6.82 -3.55 13.53
CA GLU A 82 -7.34 -2.55 14.46
C GLU A 82 -8.49 -3.10 15.30
N MET A 83 -9.51 -3.70 14.65
CA MET A 83 -10.64 -4.29 15.36
C MET A 83 -10.23 -5.42 16.32
N THR A 84 -9.21 -6.19 15.95
CA THR A 84 -8.69 -7.28 16.78
C THR A 84 -7.93 -6.75 17.98
N PHE A 85 -7.18 -5.66 17.80
CA PHE A 85 -6.49 -4.97 18.87
C PHE A 85 -7.49 -4.40 19.88
N ASP A 86 -8.48 -3.64 19.43
CA ASP A 86 -9.53 -3.04 20.27
C ASP A 86 -10.26 -4.11 21.10
N ALA A 87 -10.63 -5.22 20.47
CA ALA A 87 -11.30 -6.32 21.15
C ALA A 87 -10.41 -7.01 22.21
N ALA A 88 -9.09 -6.97 22.06
CA ALA A 88 -8.14 -7.55 23.00
C ALA A 88 -7.73 -6.58 24.13
N SER A 89 -7.69 -5.27 23.85
CA SER A 89 -7.38 -4.22 24.82
C SER A 89 -8.56 -3.90 25.75
N GLY A 90 -9.76 -4.37 25.43
CA GLY A 90 -10.95 -4.26 26.28
C GLY A 90 -11.61 -2.87 26.23
N GLU A 91 -11.39 -2.14 25.13
CA GLU A 91 -12.07 -0.88 24.81
C GLU A 91 -13.41 -1.12 24.08
#